data_AF-A0A1X0U9D5-F1
#
_entry.id   AF-A0A1X0U9D5-F1
#
_cell.length_a   1.000
_cell.length_b   1.000
_cell.length_c   1.000
_cell.angle_alpha   90.00
_cell.angle_beta   90.00
_cell.angle_gamma   90.00
#
_symmetry.space_group_name_H-M   'P 1'
#
loop_
_entity.id
_entity.type
_entity.pdbx_description
1 polymer ?
#
loop_
_entity_poly.entity_id
_entity_poly.type
_entity_poly.pdbx_seq_one_letter_code
_entity_poly.pdbx_strand_id
1 'polypeptide(L)'
;MDRVRAFVASSPQVPVSGFLLPDTALRTVTALQGLLARKTLKDLLKTVHARSAAATDSADRLRMQIAVNALLDVEPDKLEQILTRPELIAWIAVAKASDAPTVDHKGADPLAHRLLFVLAPEVLAARLDTVPPPIRIQADTDGRLAVPRMGLLCTHVSDTGWWELSFSGNDLVVSDGTTPIIMDAQSDHVVPLQRIADGPFVVPRASAWLDAFGADSAALTPASEIEVGQFVDYFTEGAELLASHWPPAWAETAAVIEQLVPVRSQGLTPYNFSVHAFRGLIASTPRPGPMAAQILVHETGHNLMSTIIDLLPLCTNPDTRVISPVVNQERALPAVFHGCFSFGREVHLTQLLLEAGVEPVATTDMDKYLKDRTDTVREALNVLTDTADLLPAGTAIVEEVARVLAKVEGSSAL
;
A
#
# COMPACT_ATOMS: atom_id res chain seq x y z
N MET A 1 -18.29 -9.96 20.39
CA MET A 1 -17.21 -9.36 21.21
C MET A 1 -16.11 -10.34 21.59
N ASP A 2 -16.42 -11.60 21.95
CA ASP A 2 -15.38 -12.56 22.37
C ASP A 2 -14.39 -12.91 21.25
N ARG A 3 -14.85 -13.03 20.00
CA ARG A 3 -13.97 -13.23 18.82
C ARG A 3 -12.95 -12.09 18.66
N VAL A 4 -13.40 -10.84 18.80
CA VAL A 4 -12.51 -9.66 18.74
C VAL A 4 -11.48 -9.70 19.86
N ARG A 5 -11.90 -10.05 21.09
CA ARG A 5 -10.99 -10.19 22.23
C ARG A 5 -9.97 -11.30 21.98
N ALA A 6 -10.38 -12.44 21.45
CA ALA A 6 -9.49 -13.55 21.11
C ALA A 6 -8.47 -13.15 20.03
N PHE A 7 -8.91 -12.46 18.97
CA PHE A 7 -8.03 -11.95 17.91
C PHE A 7 -6.99 -10.94 18.41
N VAL A 8 -7.40 -10.05 19.33
CA VAL A 8 -6.47 -9.09 19.96
C VAL A 8 -5.51 -9.81 20.92
N ALA A 9 -5.98 -10.82 21.65
CA ALA A 9 -5.16 -11.61 22.56
C ALA A 9 -4.12 -12.50 21.83
N SER A 10 -4.39 -12.91 20.59
CA SER A 10 -3.46 -13.67 19.74
C SER A 10 -2.44 -12.79 19.01
N SER A 11 -2.11 -11.61 19.56
CA SER A 11 -1.12 -10.72 18.95
C SER A 11 0.23 -11.43 18.78
N PRO A 12 0.87 -11.33 17.60
CA PRO A 12 2.21 -11.90 17.42
C PRO A 12 3.23 -11.14 18.27
N GLN A 13 4.39 -11.76 18.47
CA GLN A 13 5.53 -11.12 19.12
C GLN A 13 6.07 -10.00 18.23
N VAL A 14 6.53 -8.91 18.86
CA VAL A 14 7.21 -7.83 18.16
C VAL A 14 8.53 -8.38 17.58
N PRO A 15 8.80 -8.23 16.28
CA PRO A 15 10.07 -8.66 15.71
C PRO A 15 11.22 -7.82 16.26
N VAL A 16 12.40 -8.43 16.38
CA VAL A 16 13.61 -7.79 16.92
C VAL A 16 14.73 -7.65 15.87
N SER A 17 14.51 -8.16 14.66
CA SER A 17 15.45 -8.16 13.54
C SER A 17 14.73 -8.48 12.22
N GLY A 18 15.46 -8.51 11.11
CA GLY A 18 14.96 -8.81 9.77
C GLY A 18 14.05 -7.73 9.23
N PHE A 19 14.27 -6.47 9.63
CA PHE A 19 13.48 -5.33 9.18
C PHE A 19 13.90 -4.90 7.76
N LEU A 20 15.19 -4.69 7.55
CA LEU A 20 15.76 -4.22 6.29
C LEU A 20 15.96 -5.37 5.30
N LEU A 21 16.50 -6.49 5.78
CA LEU A 21 16.82 -7.66 4.97
C LEU A 21 15.84 -8.80 5.33
N PRO A 22 14.76 -9.00 4.54
CA PRO A 22 13.79 -10.04 4.83
C PRO A 22 14.41 -11.42 4.78
N ASP A 23 13.97 -12.30 5.67
CA ASP A 23 14.30 -13.72 5.63
C ASP A 23 13.32 -14.51 4.74
N THR A 24 13.72 -15.70 4.31
CA THR A 24 12.90 -16.57 3.46
C THR A 24 11.59 -17.01 4.12
N ALA A 25 11.51 -16.95 5.45
CA ALA A 25 10.32 -17.31 6.21
C ALA A 25 9.35 -16.14 6.41
N LEU A 26 9.70 -14.94 5.96
CA LEU A 26 8.92 -13.69 6.12
C LEU A 26 8.46 -13.45 7.56
N ARG A 27 9.26 -13.84 8.55
CA ARG A 27 8.84 -13.80 9.97
C ARG A 27 8.53 -12.38 10.43
N THR A 28 9.38 -11.43 10.07
CA THR A 28 9.23 -10.02 10.43
C THR A 28 8.00 -9.40 9.77
N VAL A 29 7.81 -9.64 8.47
CA VAL A 29 6.66 -9.14 7.71
C VAL A 29 5.36 -9.69 8.27
N THR A 30 5.29 -11.00 8.47
CA THR A 30 4.11 -11.67 9.03
C THR A 30 3.75 -11.12 10.41
N ALA A 31 4.75 -10.94 11.29
CA ALA A 31 4.54 -10.36 12.60
C ALA A 31 4.05 -8.91 12.52
N LEU A 32 4.66 -8.08 11.67
CA LEU A 32 4.25 -6.68 11.47
C LEU A 32 2.84 -6.57 10.88
N GLN A 33 2.48 -7.39 9.91
CA GLN A 33 1.13 -7.46 9.34
C GLN A 33 0.11 -7.89 10.39
N GLY A 34 0.44 -8.90 11.20
CA GLY A 34 -0.42 -9.32 12.30
C GLY A 34 -0.65 -8.20 13.31
N LEU A 35 0.40 -7.48 13.74
CA LEU A 35 0.29 -6.31 14.62
C LEU A 35 -0.53 -5.17 13.99
N LEU A 36 -0.26 -4.86 12.72
CA LEU A 36 -0.98 -3.85 11.94
C LEU A 36 -2.47 -4.18 11.89
N ALA A 37 -2.84 -5.44 11.62
CA ALA A 37 -4.23 -5.87 11.59
C ALA A 37 -4.96 -5.59 12.92
N ARG A 38 -4.35 -5.88 14.09
CA ARG A 38 -4.96 -5.58 15.39
C ARG A 38 -5.16 -4.08 15.59
N LYS A 39 -4.15 -3.28 15.21
CA LYS A 39 -4.24 -1.83 15.28
C LYS A 39 -5.34 -1.30 14.36
N THR A 40 -5.39 -1.75 13.11
CA THR A 40 -6.43 -1.41 12.14
C THR A 40 -7.81 -1.79 12.66
N LEU A 41 -8.02 -3.00 13.19
CA LEU A 41 -9.33 -3.42 13.72
C LEU A 41 -9.78 -2.51 14.87
N LYS A 42 -8.89 -2.24 15.82
CA LYS A 42 -9.17 -1.34 16.94
C LYS A 42 -9.56 0.05 16.45
N ASP A 43 -8.80 0.58 15.50
CA ASP A 43 -9.02 1.91 14.93
C ASP A 43 -10.33 1.97 14.13
N LEU A 44 -10.60 0.95 13.30
CA LEU A 44 -11.83 0.77 12.54
C LEU A 44 -13.05 0.77 13.45
N LEU A 45 -13.07 -0.10 14.47
CA LEU A 45 -14.22 -0.22 15.36
C LEU A 45 -14.49 1.08 16.14
N LYS A 46 -13.44 1.79 16.55
CA LYS A 46 -13.58 3.11 17.19
C LYS A 46 -14.16 4.14 16.23
N THR A 47 -13.63 4.22 15.02
CA THR A 47 -14.09 5.16 13.98
C THR A 47 -15.54 4.85 13.59
N VAL A 48 -15.88 3.59 13.32
CA VAL A 48 -17.25 3.17 12.98
C VAL A 48 -18.21 3.48 14.12
N HIS A 49 -17.84 3.22 15.38
CA HIS A 49 -18.70 3.56 16.51
C HIS A 49 -18.98 5.06 16.60
N ALA A 50 -17.93 5.89 16.50
CA ALA A 50 -18.06 7.34 16.55
C ALA A 50 -18.92 7.88 15.39
N ARG A 51 -18.68 7.42 14.16
CA ARG A 51 -19.43 7.86 12.98
C ARG A 51 -20.86 7.35 12.97
N SER A 52 -21.10 6.10 13.36
CA SER A 52 -22.46 5.55 13.48
C SER A 52 -23.29 6.31 14.51
N ALA A 53 -22.69 6.74 15.63
CA ALA A 53 -23.37 7.58 16.63
C ALA A 53 -23.69 8.99 16.12
N ALA A 54 -22.86 9.54 15.21
CA ALA A 54 -23.05 10.86 14.61
C ALA A 54 -23.93 10.85 13.35
N ALA A 55 -24.07 9.71 12.68
CA ALA A 55 -24.80 9.59 11.43
C ALA A 55 -26.29 9.90 11.62
N THR A 56 -26.84 10.80 10.79
CA THR A 56 -28.27 11.13 10.79
C THR A 56 -29.08 10.12 9.98
N ASP A 57 -28.54 9.64 8.86
CA ASP A 57 -29.18 8.62 8.02
C ASP A 57 -29.09 7.23 8.65
N SER A 58 -30.24 6.57 8.82
CA SER A 58 -30.31 5.18 9.28
C SER A 58 -29.68 4.20 8.29
N ALA A 59 -29.68 4.49 6.99
CA ALA A 59 -29.08 3.62 5.98
C ALA A 59 -27.55 3.57 6.14
N ASP A 60 -26.90 4.68 6.51
CA ASP A 60 -25.45 4.70 6.76
C ASP A 60 -25.07 3.91 8.00
N ARG A 61 -25.85 4.03 9.08
CA ARG A 61 -25.67 3.20 10.28
C ARG A 61 -25.78 1.71 9.92
N LEU A 62 -26.76 1.36 9.09
CA LEU A 62 -26.97 -0.01 8.62
C LEU A 62 -25.80 -0.50 7.73
N ARG A 63 -25.31 0.32 6.79
CA ARG A 63 -24.14 -0.01 5.96
C ARG A 63 -22.91 -0.32 6.81
N MET A 64 -22.60 0.54 7.79
CA MET A 64 -21.47 0.32 8.69
C MET A 64 -21.64 -0.94 9.54
N GLN A 65 -22.85 -1.19 10.05
CA GLN A 65 -23.15 -2.39 10.85
C GLN A 65 -22.95 -3.66 10.03
N ILE A 66 -23.50 -3.71 8.81
CA ILE A 66 -23.33 -4.84 7.89
C ILE A 66 -21.87 -5.08 7.59
N ALA A 67 -21.12 -4.02 7.26
CA ALA A 67 -19.71 -4.13 6.94
C ALA A 67 -18.88 -4.68 8.11
N VAL A 68 -19.11 -4.19 9.33
CA VAL A 68 -18.44 -4.71 10.54
C VAL A 68 -18.83 -6.16 10.82
N ASN A 69 -20.11 -6.52 10.67
CA ASN A 69 -20.54 -7.90 10.89
C ASN A 69 -19.88 -8.85 9.89
N ALA A 70 -19.95 -8.53 8.58
CA ALA A 70 -19.30 -9.31 7.53
C ALA A 70 -17.80 -9.48 7.79
N LEU A 71 -17.11 -8.40 8.21
CA LEU A 71 -15.71 -8.45 8.58
C LEU A 71 -15.45 -9.35 9.80
N LEU A 72 -16.28 -9.27 10.84
CA LEU A 72 -16.12 -10.07 12.06
C LEU A 72 -16.54 -11.52 11.89
N ASP A 73 -17.19 -11.89 10.80
CA ASP A 73 -17.59 -13.26 10.51
C ASP A 73 -16.48 -14.07 9.82
N VAL A 74 -15.48 -13.42 9.22
CA VAL A 74 -14.36 -14.09 8.52
C VAL A 74 -13.34 -14.74 9.46
N GLU A 75 -12.76 -15.87 9.04
CA GLU A 75 -11.72 -16.58 9.78
C GLU A 75 -10.53 -15.68 10.18
N PRO A 76 -9.87 -15.91 11.33
CA PRO A 76 -8.81 -15.04 11.84
C PRO A 76 -7.70 -14.71 10.83
N ASP A 77 -7.18 -15.71 10.12
CA ASP A 77 -6.11 -15.49 9.13
C ASP A 77 -6.58 -14.61 7.97
N LYS A 78 -7.84 -14.78 7.55
CA LYS A 78 -8.45 -13.95 6.53
C LYS A 78 -8.70 -12.54 7.04
N LEU A 79 -9.08 -12.40 8.31
CA LEU A 79 -9.30 -11.11 8.98
C LEU A 79 -8.01 -10.30 9.00
N GLU A 80 -6.86 -10.93 9.30
CA GLU A 80 -5.54 -10.28 9.22
C GLU A 80 -5.29 -9.71 7.82
N GLN A 81 -5.44 -10.56 6.79
CA GLN A 81 -5.21 -10.15 5.40
C GLN A 81 -6.14 -9.04 4.93
N ILE A 82 -7.36 -8.93 5.48
CA ILE A 82 -8.30 -7.86 5.14
C ILE A 82 -7.89 -6.56 5.84
N LEU A 83 -7.48 -6.63 7.11
CA LEU A 83 -7.15 -5.46 7.91
C LEU A 83 -5.79 -4.82 7.56
N THR A 84 -4.99 -5.48 6.74
CA THR A 84 -3.74 -4.92 6.20
C THR A 84 -3.90 -4.33 4.79
N ARG A 85 -5.13 -4.29 4.26
CA ARG A 85 -5.41 -3.79 2.90
C ARG A 85 -5.23 -2.27 2.79
N PRO A 86 -4.67 -1.75 1.68
CA PRO A 86 -4.47 -0.31 1.48
C PRO A 86 -5.76 0.49 1.60
N GLU A 87 -6.88 -0.01 1.09
CA GLU A 87 -8.14 0.73 1.10
C GLU A 87 -8.71 0.88 2.51
N LEU A 88 -8.59 -0.13 3.37
CA LEU A 88 -9.01 -0.03 4.77
C LEU A 88 -8.08 0.88 5.56
N ILE A 89 -6.77 0.76 5.38
CA ILE A 89 -5.79 1.62 6.08
C ILE A 89 -6.02 3.09 5.67
N ALA A 90 -6.18 3.36 4.37
CA ALA A 90 -6.45 4.70 3.85
C ALA A 90 -7.76 5.26 4.37
N TRP A 91 -8.82 4.45 4.36
CA TRP A 91 -10.11 4.84 4.91
C TRP A 91 -9.98 5.27 6.37
N ILE A 92 -9.32 4.47 7.22
CA ILE A 92 -9.15 4.79 8.64
C ILE A 92 -8.32 6.05 8.83
N ALA A 93 -7.23 6.19 8.08
CA ALA A 93 -6.33 7.34 8.17
C ALA A 93 -7.07 8.65 7.81
N VAL A 94 -7.78 8.66 6.68
CA VAL A 94 -8.58 9.82 6.24
C VAL A 94 -9.71 10.12 7.22
N ALA A 95 -10.38 9.08 7.75
CA ALA A 95 -11.44 9.24 8.74
C ALA A 95 -10.96 9.91 10.04
N LYS A 96 -9.72 9.65 10.43
CA LYS A 96 -9.10 10.23 11.64
C LYS A 96 -8.55 11.63 11.41
N ALA A 97 -8.03 11.90 10.21
CA ALA A 97 -7.47 13.21 9.86
C ALA A 97 -8.54 14.26 9.60
N SER A 98 -9.73 13.84 9.17
CA SER A 98 -10.84 14.75 8.91
C SER A 98 -11.57 15.11 10.21
N ASP A 99 -11.34 16.31 10.75
CA ASP A 99 -12.22 16.93 11.76
C ASP A 99 -13.66 17.17 11.20
N ALA A 100 -13.75 17.20 9.86
CA ALA A 100 -14.92 17.26 9.00
C ALA A 100 -15.84 16.02 8.96
N PRO A 101 -17.12 16.01 9.40
CA PRO A 101 -18.08 15.14 8.74
C PRO A 101 -18.23 15.68 7.32
N THR A 102 -17.47 15.13 6.37
CA THR A 102 -17.65 15.37 4.93
C THR A 102 -18.89 14.62 4.49
N VAL A 103 -20.03 14.99 5.05
CA VAL A 103 -21.32 14.57 4.53
C VAL A 103 -21.36 15.03 3.08
N ASP A 104 -21.69 14.15 2.15
CA ASP A 104 -21.87 14.57 0.78
C ASP A 104 -23.03 15.58 0.68
N HIS A 105 -23.22 16.17 -0.49
CA HIS A 105 -24.29 17.14 -0.77
C HIS A 105 -25.72 16.58 -0.54
N LYS A 106 -25.89 15.29 -0.20
CA LYS A 106 -27.16 14.62 0.06
C LYS A 106 -27.32 14.09 1.49
N GLY A 107 -26.39 14.36 2.41
CA GLY A 107 -26.55 13.87 3.77
C GLY A 107 -25.89 12.51 4.03
N ALA A 108 -25.24 11.90 3.04
CA ALA A 108 -24.65 10.57 3.15
C ALA A 108 -23.21 10.63 3.70
N ASP A 109 -22.86 9.66 4.54
CA ASP A 109 -21.51 9.46 5.02
C ASP A 109 -20.67 8.73 3.95
N PRO A 110 -19.75 9.42 3.23
CA PRO A 110 -18.93 8.78 2.19
C PRO A 110 -18.10 7.62 2.72
N LEU A 111 -17.79 7.61 4.03
CA LEU A 111 -17.06 6.53 4.65
C LEU A 111 -17.90 5.27 4.82
N ALA A 112 -19.21 5.38 5.06
CA ALA A 112 -20.09 4.21 5.13
C ALA A 112 -20.14 3.47 3.78
N HIS A 113 -20.25 4.23 2.69
CA HIS A 113 -20.24 3.71 1.34
C HIS A 113 -18.90 3.04 0.99
N ARG A 114 -17.78 3.70 1.28
CA ARG A 114 -16.44 3.17 1.01
C ARG A 114 -16.13 1.90 1.80
N LEU A 115 -16.52 1.84 3.07
CA LEU A 115 -16.27 0.65 3.89
C LEU A 115 -16.98 -0.59 3.32
N LEU A 116 -18.25 -0.45 2.92
CA LEU A 116 -19.00 -1.55 2.33
C LEU A 116 -18.47 -1.95 0.95
N PHE A 117 -17.98 -0.98 0.16
CA PHE A 117 -17.32 -1.26 -1.12
C PHE A 117 -16.05 -2.10 -0.94
N VAL A 118 -15.17 -1.72 -0.01
CA VAL A 118 -13.91 -2.43 0.25
C VAL A 118 -14.15 -3.85 0.77
N LEU A 119 -15.21 -4.02 1.56
CA LEU A 119 -15.63 -5.31 2.13
C LEU A 119 -16.67 -6.04 1.26
N ALA A 120 -16.87 -5.63 0.00
CA ALA A 120 -17.88 -6.25 -0.86
C ALA A 120 -17.74 -7.78 -0.98
N PRO A 121 -16.52 -8.38 -1.13
CA PRO A 121 -16.39 -9.83 -1.16
C PRO A 121 -16.88 -10.52 0.10
N GLU A 122 -16.56 -9.95 1.27
CA GLU A 122 -17.00 -10.46 2.57
C GLU A 122 -18.51 -10.30 2.77
N VAL A 123 -19.08 -9.19 2.30
CA VAL A 123 -20.52 -8.93 2.35
C VAL A 123 -21.29 -9.90 1.46
N LEU A 124 -20.79 -10.22 0.26
CA LEU A 124 -21.39 -11.22 -0.62
C LEU A 124 -21.28 -12.64 -0.06
N ALA A 125 -20.16 -12.96 0.60
CA ALA A 125 -19.96 -14.26 1.22
C ALA A 125 -20.78 -14.44 2.51
N ALA A 126 -21.07 -13.33 3.20
CA ALA A 126 -21.91 -13.33 4.38
C ALA A 126 -23.36 -13.64 3.97
N ARG A 127 -23.95 -14.69 4.56
CA ARG A 127 -25.37 -15.00 4.38
C ARG A 127 -26.20 -14.02 5.22
N LEU A 128 -26.29 -12.78 4.75
CA LEU A 128 -26.94 -11.72 5.48
C LEU A 128 -28.46 -11.89 5.46
N ASP A 129 -29.09 -11.80 6.63
CA ASP A 129 -30.55 -11.73 6.75
C ASP A 129 -31.11 -10.39 6.23
N THR A 130 -30.25 -9.41 5.99
CA THR A 130 -30.60 -8.05 5.54
C THR A 130 -29.81 -7.70 4.29
N VAL A 131 -30.53 -7.34 3.22
CA VAL A 131 -29.92 -6.84 1.98
C VAL A 131 -29.25 -5.49 2.28
N PRO A 132 -27.94 -5.33 2.01
CA PRO A 132 -27.27 -4.07 2.22
C PRO A 132 -27.90 -2.95 1.38
N PRO A 133 -28.11 -1.73 1.93
CA PRO A 133 -28.55 -0.60 1.14
C PRO A 133 -27.57 -0.31 0.00
N PRO A 134 -28.04 0.14 -1.19
CA PRO A 134 -27.15 0.51 -2.28
C PRO A 134 -26.09 1.51 -1.84
N ILE A 135 -24.89 1.41 -2.41
CA ILE A 135 -23.79 2.32 -2.13
C ILE A 135 -23.41 3.11 -3.36
N ARG A 136 -22.84 4.30 -3.16
CA ARG A 136 -22.40 5.19 -4.24
C ARG A 136 -20.91 5.41 -4.12
N ILE A 137 -20.21 5.15 -5.20
CA ILE A 137 -18.75 5.28 -5.30
C ILE A 137 -18.44 6.16 -6.50
N GLN A 138 -17.56 7.14 -6.32
CA GLN A 138 -17.07 7.92 -7.45
C GLN A 138 -16.26 7.02 -8.37
N ALA A 139 -16.48 7.17 -9.68
CA ALA A 139 -15.69 6.46 -10.68
C ALA A 139 -14.20 6.77 -10.56
N ASP A 140 -13.37 5.87 -11.09
CA ASP A 140 -11.93 6.10 -11.22
C ASP A 140 -11.68 7.27 -12.18
N THR A 141 -10.44 7.77 -12.26
CA THR A 141 -10.14 9.00 -13.02
C THR A 141 -10.43 8.90 -14.53
N ASP A 142 -10.65 7.71 -15.09
CA ASP A 142 -11.10 7.50 -16.48
C ASP A 142 -12.60 7.19 -16.60
N GLY A 143 -13.36 7.28 -15.51
CA GLY A 143 -14.79 6.99 -15.45
C GLY A 143 -15.15 5.51 -15.27
N ARG A 144 -14.16 4.59 -15.23
CA ARG A 144 -14.39 3.16 -14.98
C ARG A 144 -14.47 2.85 -13.48
N LEU A 145 -14.53 1.56 -13.14
CA LEU A 145 -14.50 1.09 -11.75
C LEU A 145 -13.65 -0.17 -11.61
N ALA A 146 -12.50 -0.05 -10.96
CA ALA A 146 -11.74 -1.19 -10.47
C ALA A 146 -12.25 -1.66 -9.09
N VAL A 147 -12.33 -2.98 -8.91
CA VAL A 147 -12.60 -3.63 -7.62
C VAL A 147 -11.44 -4.58 -7.31
N PRO A 148 -10.28 -4.06 -6.83
CA PRO A 148 -9.05 -4.84 -6.66
C PRO A 148 -9.22 -6.10 -5.82
N ARG A 149 -10.04 -6.02 -4.77
CA ARG A 149 -10.36 -7.13 -3.87
C ARG A 149 -11.09 -8.30 -4.55
N MET A 150 -11.80 -8.04 -5.66
CA MET A 150 -12.38 -9.07 -6.52
C MET A 150 -11.46 -9.41 -7.71
N GLY A 151 -10.40 -8.63 -7.94
CA GLY A 151 -9.55 -8.78 -9.11
C GLY A 151 -10.25 -8.41 -10.40
N LEU A 152 -11.22 -7.50 -10.38
CA LEU A 152 -12.08 -7.16 -11.52
C LEU A 152 -12.04 -5.67 -11.87
N LEU A 153 -12.26 -5.36 -13.14
CA LEU A 153 -12.42 -4.03 -13.70
C LEU A 153 -13.70 -3.97 -14.55
N CYS A 154 -14.58 -3.04 -14.23
CA CYS A 154 -15.67 -2.66 -15.13
C CYS A 154 -15.11 -1.76 -16.24
N THR A 155 -15.18 -2.20 -17.49
CA THR A 155 -14.67 -1.48 -18.67
C THR A 155 -15.63 -0.43 -19.20
N HIS A 156 -16.91 -0.51 -18.83
CA HIS A 156 -17.91 0.54 -19.09
C HIS A 156 -17.50 1.82 -18.37
N VAL A 157 -17.66 2.94 -19.04
CA VAL A 157 -17.33 4.28 -18.52
C VAL A 157 -18.63 4.90 -18.01
N SER A 158 -18.67 5.30 -16.75
CA SER A 158 -19.85 5.93 -16.15
C SER A 158 -20.13 7.29 -16.78
N ASP A 159 -21.35 7.46 -17.31
CA ASP A 159 -21.82 8.73 -17.87
C ASP A 159 -22.03 9.81 -16.79
N THR A 160 -22.13 9.40 -15.52
CA THR A 160 -22.41 10.31 -14.39
C THR A 160 -21.16 10.63 -13.57
N GLY A 161 -20.04 9.94 -13.80
CA GLY A 161 -18.86 9.98 -12.95
C GLY A 161 -19.04 9.26 -11.60
N TRP A 162 -20.15 8.54 -11.42
CA TRP A 162 -20.47 7.77 -10.22
C TRP A 162 -21.00 6.39 -10.58
N TRP A 163 -20.82 5.47 -9.64
CA TRP A 163 -21.36 4.12 -9.67
C TRP A 163 -22.25 3.92 -8.46
N GLU A 164 -23.47 3.46 -8.70
CA GLU A 164 -24.31 2.84 -7.68
C GLU A 164 -24.02 1.34 -7.67
N LEU A 165 -23.80 0.77 -6.49
CA LEU A 165 -23.57 -0.64 -6.30
C LEU A 165 -24.64 -1.23 -5.41
N SER A 166 -25.15 -2.39 -5.79
CA SER A 166 -26.14 -3.14 -5.04
C SER A 166 -25.70 -4.61 -4.92
N PHE A 167 -26.15 -5.25 -3.85
CA PHE A 167 -25.84 -6.65 -3.55
C PHE A 167 -27.10 -7.46 -3.87
N SER A 168 -27.03 -8.33 -4.88
CA SER A 168 -28.16 -9.13 -5.36
C SER A 168 -27.80 -10.61 -5.33
N GLY A 169 -28.25 -11.32 -4.30
CA GLY A 169 -27.84 -12.70 -4.09
C GLY A 169 -26.33 -12.78 -3.83
N ASN A 170 -25.61 -13.47 -4.72
CA ASN A 170 -24.15 -13.60 -4.65
C ASN A 170 -23.43 -12.61 -5.58
N ASP A 171 -24.16 -11.72 -6.23
CA ASP A 171 -23.63 -10.82 -7.24
C ASP A 171 -23.50 -9.39 -6.72
N LEU A 172 -22.36 -8.76 -7.02
CA LEU A 172 -22.22 -7.31 -6.93
C LEU A 172 -22.65 -6.71 -8.25
N VAL A 173 -23.73 -5.93 -8.24
CA VAL A 173 -24.25 -5.25 -9.43
C VAL A 173 -23.89 -3.78 -9.36
N VAL A 174 -23.23 -3.26 -10.40
CA VAL A 174 -22.86 -1.86 -10.55
C VAL A 174 -23.73 -1.21 -11.63
N SER A 175 -24.09 0.06 -11.44
CA SER A 175 -24.82 0.83 -12.45
C SER A 175 -24.48 2.31 -12.37
N ASP A 176 -24.43 2.98 -13.51
CA ASP A 176 -24.36 4.44 -13.60
C ASP A 176 -25.75 5.11 -13.63
N GLY A 177 -26.82 4.33 -13.41
CA GLY A 177 -28.21 4.75 -13.49
C GLY A 177 -28.92 4.35 -14.79
N THR A 178 -28.19 3.80 -15.76
CA THR A 178 -28.77 3.33 -17.03
C THR A 178 -28.75 1.81 -17.14
N THR A 179 -27.55 1.22 -17.04
CA THR A 179 -27.30 -0.18 -17.36
C THR A 179 -26.78 -0.90 -16.10
N PRO A 180 -27.46 -1.93 -15.60
CA PRO A 180 -26.92 -2.77 -14.54
C PRO A 180 -25.87 -3.72 -15.13
N ILE A 181 -24.70 -3.78 -14.50
CA ILE A 181 -23.58 -4.64 -14.87
C ILE A 181 -23.25 -5.53 -13.68
N ILE A 182 -23.22 -6.84 -13.88
CA ILE A 182 -22.80 -7.79 -12.85
C ILE A 182 -21.27 -7.82 -12.83
N MET A 183 -20.66 -7.61 -11.66
CA MET A 183 -19.21 -7.69 -11.45
C MET A 183 -18.74 -9.15 -11.40
N ASP A 184 -18.78 -9.79 -12.56
CA ASP A 184 -18.31 -11.16 -12.81
C ASP A 184 -17.52 -11.19 -14.11
N ALA A 185 -16.44 -11.97 -14.16
CA ALA A 185 -15.57 -12.12 -15.33
C ALA A 185 -16.27 -12.72 -16.57
N GLN A 186 -17.50 -13.23 -16.43
CA GLN A 186 -18.32 -13.68 -17.55
C GLN A 186 -19.14 -12.55 -18.21
N SER A 187 -19.21 -11.37 -17.59
CA SER A 187 -19.95 -10.22 -18.14
C SER A 187 -19.14 -9.50 -19.22
N ASP A 188 -19.80 -9.08 -20.31
CA ASP A 188 -19.17 -8.42 -21.46
C ASP A 188 -18.43 -7.11 -21.11
N HIS A 189 -18.78 -6.48 -19.98
CA HIS A 189 -18.20 -5.23 -19.50
C HIS A 189 -17.22 -5.40 -18.35
N VAL A 190 -16.83 -6.64 -18.00
CA VAL A 190 -15.98 -6.89 -16.85
C VAL A 190 -14.80 -7.75 -17.26
N VAL A 191 -13.60 -7.29 -16.93
CA VAL A 191 -12.36 -8.02 -17.21
C VAL A 191 -11.57 -8.23 -15.91
N PRO A 192 -10.80 -9.32 -15.80
CA PRO A 192 -9.86 -9.47 -14.70
C PRO A 192 -8.81 -8.36 -14.71
N LEU A 193 -8.43 -7.88 -13.52
CA LEU A 193 -7.28 -7.01 -13.36
C LEU A 193 -5.99 -7.80 -13.65
N GLN A 194 -5.07 -7.14 -14.34
CA GLN A 194 -3.74 -7.70 -14.59
C GLN A 194 -2.95 -7.80 -13.28
N ARG A 195 -1.97 -8.70 -13.24
CA ARG A 195 -1.05 -8.89 -12.12
C ARG A 195 0.38 -8.78 -12.60
N ILE A 196 1.25 -8.32 -11.71
CA ILE A 196 2.70 -8.38 -11.90
C ILE A 196 3.19 -9.69 -11.31
N ALA A 197 3.59 -10.62 -12.19
CA ALA A 197 3.89 -12.01 -11.83
C ALA A 197 2.76 -12.60 -10.95
N ASP A 198 3.10 -13.18 -9.79
CA ASP A 198 2.15 -13.69 -8.79
C ASP A 198 1.78 -12.66 -7.69
N GLY A 199 2.28 -11.43 -7.80
CA GLY A 199 2.16 -10.38 -6.78
C GLY A 199 0.98 -9.43 -6.99
N PRO A 200 1.20 -8.10 -6.90
CA PRO A 200 0.13 -7.10 -6.85
C PRO A 200 -0.71 -7.01 -8.13
N PHE A 201 -1.93 -6.54 -7.98
CA PHE A 201 -2.80 -6.16 -9.09
C PHE A 201 -2.38 -4.82 -9.69
N VAL A 202 -2.48 -4.69 -11.01
CA VAL A 202 -2.34 -3.41 -11.71
C VAL A 202 -3.72 -2.79 -11.81
N VAL A 203 -3.93 -1.68 -11.08
CA VAL A 203 -5.13 -0.86 -11.17
C VAL A 203 -4.84 0.22 -12.21
N PRO A 204 -5.47 0.18 -13.39
CA PRO A 204 -5.02 0.98 -14.54
C PRO A 204 -5.12 2.49 -14.31
N ARG A 205 -5.91 2.92 -13.33
CA ARG A 205 -6.16 4.33 -13.01
C ARG A 205 -6.25 4.52 -11.51
N ALA A 206 -5.91 5.73 -11.05
CA ALA A 206 -6.18 6.11 -9.67
C ALA A 206 -7.69 6.14 -9.43
N SER A 207 -8.11 5.63 -8.28
CA SER A 207 -9.47 5.91 -7.80
C SER A 207 -9.58 7.39 -7.45
N ALA A 208 -10.78 7.96 -7.57
CA ALA A 208 -11.01 9.31 -7.09
C ALA A 208 -10.70 9.49 -5.59
N TRP A 209 -10.72 8.40 -4.82
CA TRP A 209 -10.30 8.40 -3.43
C TRP A 209 -8.78 8.61 -3.28
N LEU A 210 -7.98 7.94 -4.10
CA LEU A 210 -6.53 8.16 -4.16
C LEU A 210 -6.20 9.56 -4.67
N ASP A 211 -6.93 10.07 -5.66
CA ASP A 211 -6.70 11.42 -6.18
C ASP A 211 -7.04 12.51 -5.14
N ALA A 212 -8.11 12.34 -4.37
CA ALA A 212 -8.54 13.30 -3.36
C ALA A 212 -7.69 13.32 -2.08
N PHE A 213 -7.13 12.17 -1.69
CA PHE A 213 -6.43 12.01 -0.41
C PHE A 213 -4.98 11.52 -0.54
N GLY A 214 -4.49 11.38 -1.77
CA GLY A 214 -3.10 11.09 -2.09
C GLY A 214 -2.16 12.22 -1.70
N ALA A 215 -0.87 12.08 -2.02
CA ALA A 215 0.13 13.09 -1.67
C ALA A 215 -0.22 14.47 -2.27
N ASP A 216 0.00 15.54 -1.49
CA ASP A 216 -0.31 16.96 -1.77
C ASP A 216 0.32 17.56 -3.05
N SER A 217 0.98 16.76 -3.90
CA SER A 217 1.75 17.23 -5.05
C SER A 217 1.17 16.72 -6.37
N ALA A 218 0.38 17.58 -7.03
CA ALA A 218 -0.13 17.45 -8.39
C ALA A 218 -1.03 16.24 -8.67
N ALA A 219 -2.25 16.50 -9.16
CA ALA A 219 -3.20 15.49 -9.60
C ALA A 219 -2.49 14.37 -10.36
N LEU A 220 -2.78 13.12 -9.97
CA LEU A 220 -2.19 11.94 -10.57
C LEU A 220 -2.57 11.90 -12.04
N THR A 221 -1.65 12.32 -12.91
CA THR A 221 -1.94 12.33 -14.33
C THR A 221 -2.01 10.87 -14.80
N PRO A 222 -3.16 10.41 -15.31
CA PRO A 222 -3.32 9.00 -15.66
C PRO A 222 -2.40 8.61 -16.82
N ALA A 223 -1.84 7.40 -16.74
CA ALA A 223 -1.12 6.80 -17.85
C ALA A 223 -2.06 6.56 -19.05
N SER A 224 -1.56 6.64 -20.28
CA SER A 224 -2.27 6.13 -21.45
C SER A 224 -2.37 4.59 -21.43
N GLU A 225 -3.25 4.00 -22.23
CA GLU A 225 -3.35 2.53 -22.34
C GLU A 225 -2.02 1.89 -22.80
N ILE A 226 -1.26 2.58 -23.67
CA ILE A 226 0.08 2.14 -24.11
C ILE A 226 1.05 2.14 -22.92
N GLU A 227 1.06 3.21 -22.12
CA GLU A 227 1.92 3.30 -20.93
C GLU A 227 1.53 2.27 -19.86
N VAL A 228 0.23 1.93 -19.73
CA VAL A 228 -0.20 0.83 -18.84
C VAL A 228 0.36 -0.50 -19.31
N GLY A 229 0.33 -0.79 -20.62
CA GLY A 229 0.96 -2.00 -21.18
C GLY A 229 2.46 -2.05 -20.89
N GLN A 230 3.17 -0.97 -21.17
CA GLN A 230 4.61 -0.85 -20.85
C GLN A 230 4.89 -0.99 -19.35
N PHE A 231 4.01 -0.44 -18.51
CA PHE A 231 4.13 -0.57 -17.07
C PHE A 231 4.05 -2.04 -16.65
N VAL A 232 3.06 -2.78 -17.16
CA VAL A 232 2.89 -4.20 -16.86
C VAL A 232 4.12 -4.99 -17.28
N ASP A 233 4.59 -4.79 -18.51
CA ASP A 233 5.75 -5.52 -19.05
C ASP A 233 6.99 -5.28 -18.19
N TYR A 234 7.33 -4.01 -17.92
CA TYR A 234 8.54 -3.71 -17.18
C TYR A 234 8.48 -4.06 -15.69
N PHE A 235 7.32 -3.90 -15.04
CA PHE A 235 7.19 -4.31 -13.64
C PHE A 235 7.18 -5.83 -13.50
N THR A 236 6.71 -6.56 -14.52
CA THR A 236 6.84 -8.03 -14.57
C THR A 236 8.31 -8.43 -14.69
N GLU A 237 9.05 -7.83 -15.62
CA GLU A 237 10.50 -8.02 -15.74
C GLU A 237 11.23 -7.68 -14.42
N GLY A 238 10.88 -6.56 -13.79
CA GLY A 238 11.45 -6.16 -12.49
C GLY A 238 11.13 -7.13 -11.36
N ALA A 239 9.91 -7.68 -11.32
CA ALA A 239 9.53 -8.71 -10.36
C ALA A 239 10.30 -10.02 -10.58
N GLU A 240 10.50 -10.43 -11.83
CA GLU A 240 11.28 -11.62 -12.18
C GLU A 240 12.77 -11.47 -11.79
N LEU A 241 13.36 -10.29 -12.03
CA LEU A 241 14.71 -9.97 -11.58
C LEU A 241 14.81 -10.03 -10.05
N LEU A 242 13.83 -9.43 -9.34
CA LEU A 242 13.82 -9.43 -7.88
C LEU A 242 13.64 -10.85 -7.32
N ALA A 243 12.75 -11.65 -7.89
CA ALA A 243 12.53 -13.03 -7.51
C ALA A 243 13.78 -13.90 -7.75
N SER A 244 14.55 -13.60 -8.79
CA SER A 244 15.76 -14.35 -9.15
C SER A 244 16.97 -14.00 -8.28
N HIS A 245 17.16 -12.71 -7.96
CA HIS A 245 18.38 -12.23 -7.30
C HIS A 245 18.19 -11.93 -5.80
N TRP A 246 16.96 -11.66 -5.37
CA TRP A 246 16.62 -11.48 -3.96
C TRP A 246 15.22 -12.04 -3.63
N PRO A 247 15.02 -13.38 -3.72
CA PRO A 247 13.70 -13.99 -3.56
C PRO A 247 12.94 -13.58 -2.29
N PRO A 248 13.57 -13.46 -1.10
CA PRO A 248 12.92 -12.94 0.10
C PRO A 248 12.30 -11.55 -0.07
N ALA A 249 12.94 -10.64 -0.81
CA ALA A 249 12.41 -9.30 -1.05
C ALA A 249 11.24 -9.31 -2.05
N TRP A 250 11.23 -10.20 -3.05
CA TRP A 250 10.03 -10.39 -3.88
C TRP A 250 8.88 -10.94 -3.05
N ALA A 251 9.11 -11.97 -2.25
CA ALA A 251 8.07 -12.56 -1.41
C ALA A 251 7.49 -11.56 -0.40
N GLU A 252 8.33 -10.69 0.18
CA GLU A 252 7.87 -9.56 0.99
C GLU A 252 7.07 -8.54 0.16
N THR A 253 7.55 -8.17 -1.02
CA THR A 253 6.84 -7.23 -1.92
C THR A 253 5.46 -7.75 -2.28
N ALA A 254 5.33 -9.02 -2.68
CA ALA A 254 4.07 -9.67 -3.01
C ALA A 254 3.13 -9.81 -1.79
N ALA A 255 3.69 -9.89 -0.57
CA ALA A 255 2.91 -9.94 0.66
C ALA A 255 2.43 -8.56 1.14
N VAL A 256 3.22 -7.51 0.93
CA VAL A 256 2.97 -6.15 1.46
C VAL A 256 2.26 -5.26 0.44
N ILE A 257 2.59 -5.39 -0.84
CA ILE A 257 2.04 -4.58 -1.92
C ILE A 257 0.93 -5.35 -2.61
N GLU A 258 -0.20 -4.70 -2.73
CA GLU A 258 -1.40 -5.29 -3.33
C GLU A 258 -1.79 -4.62 -4.63
N GLN A 259 -1.44 -3.34 -4.78
CA GLN A 259 -1.87 -2.51 -5.89
C GLN A 259 -0.71 -1.71 -6.46
N LEU A 260 -0.62 -1.74 -7.78
CA LEU A 260 0.23 -0.87 -8.57
C LEU A 260 -0.65 0.02 -9.43
N VAL A 261 -0.43 1.33 -9.36
CA VAL A 261 -1.17 2.32 -10.14
C VAL A 261 -0.21 2.96 -11.14
N PRO A 262 -0.35 2.68 -12.45
CA PRO A 262 0.45 3.33 -13.47
C PRO A 262 0.10 4.81 -13.55
N VAL A 263 1.13 5.66 -13.52
CA VAL A 263 0.99 7.12 -13.72
C VAL A 263 1.75 7.54 -14.98
N ARG A 264 1.34 8.67 -15.56
CA ARG A 264 1.91 9.16 -16.82
C ARG A 264 3.42 9.34 -16.72
N SER A 265 4.14 8.81 -17.71
CA SER A 265 5.59 8.93 -17.82
C SER A 265 6.02 10.39 -17.92
N GLN A 266 7.10 10.72 -17.22
CA GLN A 266 7.87 11.97 -17.38
C GLN A 266 9.26 11.65 -17.99
N GLY A 267 9.29 10.67 -18.90
CA GLY A 267 10.53 10.10 -19.43
C GLY A 267 11.22 9.21 -18.40
N LEU A 268 12.55 9.34 -18.29
CA LEU A 268 13.36 8.63 -17.30
C LEU A 268 13.48 9.39 -15.96
N THR A 269 12.67 10.43 -15.74
CA THR A 269 12.55 11.04 -14.41
C THR A 269 11.70 10.13 -13.53
N PRO A 270 12.18 9.69 -12.36
CA PRO A 270 11.37 8.89 -11.45
C PRO A 270 10.18 9.71 -10.96
N TYR A 271 8.99 9.19 -11.19
CA TYR A 271 7.76 9.69 -10.56
C TYR A 271 7.04 8.50 -9.96
N ASN A 272 7.46 8.18 -8.74
CA ASN A 272 6.98 7.10 -7.91
C ASN A 272 6.74 7.63 -6.52
N PHE A 273 5.68 7.16 -5.88
CA PHE A 273 5.45 7.46 -4.48
C PHE A 273 4.56 6.41 -3.81
N SER A 274 4.83 6.22 -2.53
CA SER A 274 3.95 5.57 -1.58
C SER A 274 3.38 6.63 -0.64
N VAL A 275 2.07 6.65 -0.49
CA VAL A 275 1.41 7.53 0.49
C VAL A 275 1.26 6.75 1.79
N HIS A 276 1.70 7.33 2.90
CA HIS A 276 1.62 6.67 4.22
C HIS A 276 0.20 6.23 4.59
N ALA A 277 -0.83 6.95 4.13
CA ALA A 277 -2.24 6.55 4.31
C ALA A 277 -2.64 5.36 3.42
N PHE A 278 -2.02 5.16 2.26
CA PHE A 278 -2.37 4.13 1.26
C PHE A 278 -1.38 2.96 1.27
N ARG A 279 -1.00 2.49 2.46
CA ARG A 279 -0.02 1.42 2.59
C ARG A 279 -0.45 0.14 1.90
N GLY A 280 0.39 -0.41 1.03
CA GLY A 280 0.09 -1.54 0.15
C GLY A 280 -0.24 -1.11 -1.28
N LEU A 281 -0.15 0.19 -1.59
CA LEU A 281 -0.29 0.75 -2.92
C LEU A 281 0.99 1.47 -3.33
N ILE A 282 1.43 1.25 -4.57
CA ILE A 282 2.52 1.99 -5.21
C ILE A 282 1.98 2.66 -6.46
N ALA A 283 2.15 3.98 -6.57
CA ALA A 283 1.93 4.70 -7.82
C ALA A 283 3.28 4.94 -8.50
N SER A 284 3.42 4.57 -9.77
CA SER A 284 4.71 4.72 -10.48
C SER A 284 4.54 4.87 -11.99
N THR A 285 5.49 5.57 -12.61
CA THR A 285 5.66 5.58 -14.07
C THR A 285 6.18 4.22 -14.58
N PRO A 286 5.94 3.85 -15.85
CA PRO A 286 6.60 2.71 -16.47
C PRO A 286 8.12 2.93 -16.55
N ARG A 287 8.91 1.92 -16.17
CA ARG A 287 10.39 1.99 -16.10
C ARG A 287 11.01 0.65 -16.44
N PRO A 288 12.11 0.58 -17.22
CA PRO A 288 12.74 -0.70 -17.59
C PRO A 288 13.04 -1.62 -16.41
N GLY A 289 13.10 -2.94 -16.64
CA GLY A 289 13.17 -3.99 -15.62
C GLY A 289 14.06 -3.72 -14.41
N PRO A 290 15.37 -3.45 -14.57
CA PRO A 290 16.26 -3.19 -13.42
C PRO A 290 15.81 -2.01 -12.55
N MET A 291 15.27 -0.95 -13.17
CA MET A 291 14.71 0.20 -12.46
C MET A 291 13.37 -0.13 -11.80
N ALA A 292 12.52 -0.92 -12.45
CA ALA A 292 11.27 -1.37 -11.84
C ALA A 292 11.54 -2.26 -10.61
N ALA A 293 12.55 -3.13 -10.66
CA ALA A 293 13.00 -3.92 -9.50
C ALA A 293 13.45 -3.01 -8.33
N GLN A 294 14.25 -1.98 -8.63
CA GLN A 294 14.65 -0.97 -7.64
C GLN A 294 13.43 -0.24 -7.05
N ILE A 295 12.49 0.21 -7.89
CA ILE A 295 11.26 0.88 -7.44
C ILE A 295 10.41 -0.02 -6.56
N LEU A 296 10.20 -1.29 -6.95
CA LEU A 296 9.44 -2.26 -6.16
C LEU A 296 10.03 -2.42 -4.75
N VAL A 297 11.35 -2.60 -4.62
CA VAL A 297 12.01 -2.73 -3.33
C VAL A 297 11.98 -1.43 -2.52
N HIS A 298 12.24 -0.29 -3.19
CA HIS A 298 12.30 1.02 -2.57
C HIS A 298 10.94 1.42 -1.98
N GLU A 299 9.88 1.32 -2.78
CA GLU A 299 8.52 1.69 -2.37
C GLU A 299 7.93 0.67 -1.39
N THR A 300 8.24 -0.62 -1.52
CA THR A 300 7.95 -1.60 -0.45
C THR A 300 8.63 -1.21 0.85
N GLY A 301 9.87 -0.70 0.78
CA GLY A 301 10.59 -0.12 1.91
C GLY A 301 9.81 1.02 2.59
N HIS A 302 9.25 1.94 1.82
CA HIS A 302 8.42 3.03 2.36
C HIS A 302 7.14 2.53 3.04
N ASN A 303 6.48 1.53 2.45
CA ASN A 303 5.27 0.91 3.01
C ASN A 303 5.55 0.17 4.32
N LEU A 304 6.64 -0.60 4.35
CA LEU A 304 7.07 -1.33 5.54
C LEU A 304 7.52 -0.39 6.65
N MET A 305 8.34 0.61 6.34
CA MET A 305 8.79 1.59 7.33
C MET A 305 7.62 2.40 7.91
N SER A 306 6.62 2.74 7.08
CA SER A 306 5.38 3.38 7.55
C SER A 306 4.67 2.51 8.57
N THR A 307 4.64 1.19 8.34
CA THR A 307 4.04 0.22 9.26
C THR A 307 4.87 0.11 10.55
N ILE A 308 6.20 0.08 10.45
CA ILE A 308 7.09 0.03 11.60
C ILE A 308 6.90 1.27 12.49
N ILE A 309 6.91 2.48 11.94
CA ILE A 309 6.76 3.74 12.72
C ILE A 309 5.41 3.80 13.44
N ASP A 310 4.36 3.27 12.81
CA ASP A 310 3.02 3.22 13.40
C ASP A 310 2.89 2.24 14.57
N LEU A 311 3.73 1.22 14.60
CA LEU A 311 3.64 0.10 15.54
C LEU A 311 4.70 0.15 16.63
N LEU A 312 5.90 0.60 16.30
CA LEU A 312 7.10 0.46 17.11
C LEU A 312 7.77 1.84 17.30
N PRO A 313 7.97 2.28 18.56
CA PRO A 313 8.75 3.47 18.81
C PRO A 313 10.23 3.20 18.47
N LEU A 314 10.83 4.05 17.65
CA LEU A 314 12.19 3.87 17.13
C LEU A 314 13.25 4.58 17.96
N CYS A 315 12.89 5.69 18.58
CA CYS A 315 13.72 6.47 19.48
C CYS A 315 12.86 7.17 20.52
N THR A 316 13.47 7.66 21.59
CA THR A 316 12.77 8.41 22.65
C THR A 316 12.54 9.88 22.30
N ASN A 317 13.23 10.39 21.27
CA ASN A 317 13.23 11.79 20.85
C ASN A 317 12.73 11.99 19.39
N PRO A 318 11.58 11.40 18.97
CA PRO A 318 11.17 11.34 17.56
C PRO A 318 10.91 12.71 16.91
N ASP A 319 10.56 13.72 17.71
CA ASP A 319 10.29 15.08 17.21
C ASP A 319 11.56 15.89 16.92
N THR A 320 12.74 15.36 17.24
CA THR A 320 14.02 15.99 16.93
C THR A 320 14.14 16.19 15.43
N ARG A 321 14.41 17.43 15.03
CA ARG A 321 14.53 17.83 13.63
C ARG A 321 15.98 17.96 13.23
N VAL A 322 16.32 17.41 12.06
CA VAL A 322 17.66 17.41 11.46
C VAL A 322 17.56 17.66 9.97
N ILE A 323 18.64 18.08 9.33
CA ILE A 323 18.68 18.14 7.86
C ILE A 323 18.80 16.71 7.32
N SER A 324 17.77 16.25 6.63
CA SER A 324 17.76 14.93 6.01
C SER A 324 18.74 14.91 4.83
N PRO A 325 19.73 14.01 4.79
CA PRO A 325 20.67 13.89 3.67
C PRO A 325 19.98 13.56 2.34
N VAL A 326 18.86 12.83 2.41
CA VAL A 326 18.08 12.40 1.24
C VAL A 326 17.41 13.55 0.48
N VAL A 327 16.71 14.45 1.19
CA VAL A 327 15.90 15.52 0.58
C VAL A 327 16.48 16.91 0.81
N ASN A 328 17.59 17.03 1.54
CA ASN A 328 18.25 18.27 1.94
C ASN A 328 17.29 19.30 2.55
N GLN A 329 16.42 18.83 3.45
CA GLN A 329 15.41 19.64 4.14
C GLN A 329 15.36 19.24 5.61
N GLU A 330 14.93 20.17 6.46
CA GLU A 330 14.70 19.88 7.86
C GLU A 330 13.51 18.91 8.04
N ARG A 331 13.77 17.77 8.67
CA ARG A 331 12.82 16.67 8.86
C ARG A 331 12.95 16.08 10.27
N ALA A 332 11.86 15.53 10.80
CA ALA A 332 11.88 14.77 12.05
C ALA A 332 12.59 13.42 11.86
N LEU A 333 13.14 12.84 12.94
CA LEU A 333 13.90 11.57 12.87
C LEU A 333 13.15 10.42 12.16
N PRO A 334 11.83 10.19 12.34
CA PRO A 334 11.12 9.15 11.59
C PRO A 334 11.22 9.28 10.07
N ALA A 335 11.30 10.51 9.55
CA ALA A 335 11.48 10.73 8.11
C ALA A 335 12.91 10.41 7.65
N VAL A 336 13.92 10.59 8.52
CA VAL A 336 15.29 10.15 8.23
C VAL A 336 15.39 8.62 8.24
N PHE A 337 14.73 7.95 9.20
CA PHE A 337 14.57 6.50 9.17
C PHE A 337 13.94 6.00 7.87
N HIS A 338 12.86 6.65 7.41
CA HIS A 338 12.23 6.36 6.11
C HIS A 338 13.22 6.38 4.95
N GLY A 339 13.98 7.45 4.80
CA GLY A 339 14.97 7.55 3.73
C GLY A 339 16.08 6.50 3.87
N CYS A 340 16.69 6.42 5.06
CA CYS A 340 17.79 5.48 5.33
C CYS A 340 17.38 4.02 5.07
N PHE A 341 16.19 3.63 5.50
CA PHE A 341 15.65 2.28 5.33
C PHE A 341 15.37 1.94 3.86
N SER A 342 14.59 2.76 3.15
CA SER A 342 14.24 2.48 1.75
C SER A 342 15.48 2.46 0.84
N PHE A 343 16.38 3.43 1.00
CA PHE A 343 17.60 3.47 0.21
C PHE A 343 18.62 2.39 0.61
N GLY A 344 18.67 1.98 1.88
CA GLY A 344 19.53 0.86 2.29
C GLY A 344 19.16 -0.44 1.58
N ARG A 345 17.87 -0.69 1.38
CA ARG A 345 17.39 -1.85 0.61
C ARG A 345 17.74 -1.75 -0.87
N GLU A 346 17.62 -0.55 -1.43
CA GLU A 346 17.97 -0.29 -2.82
C GLU A 346 19.47 -0.44 -3.10
N VAL A 347 20.33 -0.01 -2.17
CA VAL A 347 21.78 -0.26 -2.20
C VAL A 347 22.05 -1.76 -2.24
N HIS A 348 21.40 -2.55 -1.38
CA HIS A 348 21.55 -4.00 -1.37
C HIS A 348 21.15 -4.66 -2.69
N LEU A 349 19.96 -4.32 -3.21
CA LEU A 349 19.49 -4.87 -4.49
C LEU A 349 20.44 -4.48 -5.63
N THR A 350 20.85 -3.21 -5.71
CA THR A 350 21.72 -2.73 -6.79
C THR A 350 23.04 -3.50 -6.80
N GLN A 351 23.62 -3.77 -5.62
CA GLN A 351 24.81 -4.61 -5.51
C GLN A 351 24.55 -6.03 -6.05
N LEU A 352 23.44 -6.67 -5.67
CA LEU A 352 23.09 -8.01 -6.15
C LEU A 352 22.92 -8.08 -7.68
N LEU A 353 22.31 -7.05 -8.28
CA LEU A 353 22.13 -6.97 -9.74
C LEU A 353 23.47 -6.81 -10.47
N LEU A 354 24.38 -5.99 -9.94
CA LEU A 354 25.75 -5.83 -10.46
C LEU A 354 26.55 -7.13 -10.35
N GLU A 355 26.52 -7.80 -9.18
CA GLU A 355 27.20 -9.08 -8.96
C GLU A 355 26.68 -10.18 -9.89
N ALA A 356 25.41 -10.12 -10.28
CA ALA A 356 24.79 -11.05 -11.22
C ALA A 356 25.06 -10.72 -12.70
N GLY A 357 25.69 -9.59 -13.00
CA GLY A 357 25.93 -9.14 -14.38
C GLY A 357 24.64 -8.77 -15.13
N VAL A 358 23.61 -8.28 -14.42
CA VAL A 358 22.39 -7.77 -15.06
C VAL A 358 22.75 -6.53 -15.87
N GLU A 359 22.40 -6.54 -17.16
CA GLU A 359 22.70 -5.43 -18.07
C GLU A 359 22.02 -4.14 -17.60
N PRO A 360 22.77 -3.02 -17.47
CA PRO A 360 22.19 -1.76 -17.07
C PRO A 360 21.32 -1.18 -18.19
N VAL A 361 20.37 -0.32 -17.82
CA VAL A 361 19.66 0.51 -18.79
C VAL A 361 20.66 1.45 -19.46
N ALA A 362 20.63 1.56 -20.79
CA ALA A 362 21.66 2.26 -21.59
C ALA A 362 22.01 3.70 -21.15
N THR A 363 21.13 4.37 -20.42
CA THR A 363 21.30 5.74 -19.91
C THR A 363 21.75 5.81 -18.45
N THR A 364 21.99 4.67 -17.80
CA THR A 364 22.23 4.57 -16.36
C THR A 364 23.56 3.88 -16.08
N ASP A 365 24.41 4.56 -15.32
CA ASP A 365 25.64 4.00 -14.77
C ASP A 365 25.30 3.42 -13.38
N MET A 366 25.15 2.09 -13.30
CA MET A 366 24.73 1.41 -12.07
C MET A 366 25.81 1.43 -10.98
N ASP A 367 27.10 1.44 -11.33
CA ASP A 367 28.20 1.55 -10.38
C ASP A 367 28.20 2.94 -9.71
N LYS A 368 28.09 3.99 -10.54
CA LYS A 368 27.94 5.35 -10.04
C LYS A 368 26.68 5.48 -9.19
N TYR A 369 25.56 4.90 -9.63
CA TYR A 369 24.32 4.90 -8.88
C TYR A 369 24.47 4.25 -7.50
N LEU A 370 25.07 3.05 -7.45
CA LEU A 370 25.33 2.34 -6.19
C LEU A 370 26.20 3.19 -5.26
N LYS A 371 27.26 3.80 -5.78
CA LYS A 371 28.13 4.67 -4.99
C LYS A 371 27.37 5.86 -4.41
N ASP A 372 26.68 6.64 -5.24
CA ASP A 372 25.94 7.83 -4.82
C ASP A 372 24.87 7.49 -3.76
N ARG A 373 24.21 6.34 -3.90
CA ARG A 373 23.23 5.85 -2.93
C ARG A 373 23.86 5.35 -1.64
N THR A 374 24.98 4.64 -1.72
CA THR A 374 25.75 4.21 -0.56
C THR A 374 26.20 5.41 0.27
N ASP A 375 26.69 6.46 -0.39
CA ASP A 375 27.09 7.72 0.26
C ASP A 375 25.89 8.39 0.96
N THR A 376 24.75 8.48 0.29
CA THR A 376 23.50 9.04 0.86
C THR A 376 23.04 8.25 2.10
N VAL A 377 23.05 6.91 2.04
CA VAL A 377 22.62 6.04 3.14
C VAL A 377 23.59 6.14 4.32
N ARG A 378 24.90 6.23 4.05
CA ARG A 378 25.93 6.42 5.09
C ARG A 378 25.72 7.73 5.85
N GLU A 379 25.47 8.82 5.14
CA GLU A 379 25.18 10.11 5.77
C GLU A 379 23.90 10.04 6.62
N ALA A 380 22.84 9.43 6.11
CA ALA A 380 21.59 9.26 6.86
C ALA A 380 21.79 8.37 8.11
N LEU A 381 22.59 7.32 7.99
CA LEU A 381 22.94 6.43 9.10
C LEU A 381 23.68 7.21 10.19
N ASN A 382 24.68 8.02 9.82
CA ASN A 382 25.45 8.84 10.77
C ASN A 382 24.53 9.83 11.51
N VAL A 383 23.62 10.49 10.79
CA VAL A 383 22.63 11.39 11.42
C VAL A 383 21.80 10.65 12.48
N LEU A 384 21.33 9.43 12.16
CA LEU A 384 20.56 8.62 13.09
C LEU A 384 21.38 8.17 14.30
N THR A 385 22.62 7.69 14.11
CA THR A 385 23.48 7.24 15.21
C THR A 385 23.90 8.38 16.13
N ASP A 386 24.09 9.57 15.59
CA ASP A 386 24.60 10.72 16.33
C ASP A 386 23.49 11.47 17.07
N THR A 387 22.24 11.41 16.57
CA THR A 387 21.15 12.26 17.05
C THR A 387 19.97 11.50 17.67
N ALA A 388 19.72 10.26 17.26
CA ALA A 388 18.57 9.52 17.75
C ALA A 388 18.88 8.80 19.07
N ASP A 389 18.04 8.99 20.07
CA ASP A 389 18.06 8.21 21.30
C ASP A 389 17.37 6.86 21.04
N LEU A 390 18.09 5.97 20.35
CA LEU A 390 17.55 4.73 19.77
C LEU A 390 16.90 3.81 20.81
N LEU A 391 15.74 3.26 20.43
CA LEU A 391 15.06 2.16 21.10
C LEU A 391 15.34 0.84 20.35
N PRO A 392 15.01 -0.34 20.92
CA PRO A 392 15.44 -1.63 20.36
C PRO A 392 15.14 -1.83 18.86
N ALA A 393 13.95 -1.43 18.40
CA ALA A 393 13.61 -1.52 16.97
C ALA A 393 14.45 -0.57 16.11
N GLY A 394 14.68 0.67 16.57
CA GLY A 394 15.55 1.64 15.89
C GLY A 394 17.00 1.15 15.82
N THR A 395 17.53 0.58 16.90
CA THR A 395 18.85 -0.04 16.95
C THR A 395 18.99 -1.17 15.93
N ALA A 396 18.03 -2.09 15.89
CA ALA A 396 18.05 -3.21 14.94
C ALA A 396 18.09 -2.75 13.48
N ILE A 397 17.30 -1.72 13.14
CA ILE A 397 17.28 -1.13 11.78
C ILE A 397 18.63 -0.51 11.43
N VAL A 398 19.18 0.34 12.32
CA VAL A 398 20.48 1.00 12.13
C VAL A 398 21.60 -0.03 11.94
N GLU A 399 21.62 -1.08 12.76
CA GLU A 399 22.60 -2.16 12.64
C GLU A 399 22.48 -2.95 11.33
N GLU A 400 21.25 -3.20 10.86
CA GLU A 400 21.02 -3.86 9.58
C GLU A 400 21.49 -3.02 8.39
N VAL A 401 21.23 -1.70 8.43
CA VAL A 401 21.73 -0.77 7.41
C VAL A 401 23.25 -0.74 7.42
N ALA A 402 23.88 -0.68 8.60
CA ALA A 402 25.33 -0.72 8.72
C ALA A 402 25.94 -1.99 8.11
N ARG A 403 25.29 -3.15 8.29
CA ARG A 403 25.72 -4.42 7.68
C ARG A 403 25.64 -4.40 6.15
N VAL A 404 24.60 -3.77 5.58
CA VAL A 404 24.50 -3.60 4.12
C VAL A 404 25.66 -2.75 3.60
N LEU A 405 25.92 -1.59 4.22
CA LEU A 405 27.01 -0.71 3.79
C LEU A 405 28.38 -1.40 3.86
N ALA A 406 28.65 -2.13 4.95
CA ALA A 406 29.91 -2.86 5.12
C ALA A 406 30.11 -3.95 4.03
N LYS A 407 29.03 -4.60 3.57
CA LYS A 407 29.10 -5.58 2.48
C LYS A 407 29.47 -4.92 1.15
N VAL A 408 28.88 -3.77 0.83
CA VAL A 408 29.17 -3.04 -0.41
C VAL A 408 30.63 -2.59 -0.43
N GLU A 409 31.11 -1.99 0.66
CA GLU A 409 32.47 -1.47 0.78
C GLU A 409 33.53 -2.58 0.72
N GLY A 410 33.24 -3.75 1.28
CA GLY A 410 34.13 -4.91 1.22
C GLY A 410 34.29 -5.50 -0.18
N SER A 411 33.25 -5.44 -1.02
CA SER A 411 33.30 -5.94 -2.40
C SER A 411 34.09 -5.02 -3.35
N SER A 412 34.20 -3.71 -3.06
CA SER A 412 34.96 -2.76 -3.89
C SER A 412 36.48 -2.81 -3.71
N ALA A 413 36.97 -3.60 -2.75
CA ALA A 413 38.40 -3.71 -2.44
C ALA A 413 39.12 -4.89 -3.13
N LEU A 414 38.38 -5.68 -3.93
CA LEU A 414 38.86 -6.80 -4.74
C LEU A 414 38.87 -6.41 -6.22
#